data_AF-A0A9D4E9V2-F1
#
_entry.id   AF-A0A9D4E9V2-F1
#
_cell.length_a   1.000
_cell.length_b   1.000
_cell.length_c   1.000
_cell.angle_alpha   90.00
_cell.angle_beta   90.00
_cell.angle_gamma   90.00
#
_symmetry.space_group_name_H-M   'P 1'
#
loop_
_entity.id
_entity.type
_entity.pdbx_description
1 polymer ?
#
loop_
_entity_poly.entity_id
_entity_poly.type
_entity_poly.pdbx_seq_one_letter_code
_entity_poly.pdbx_strand_id
1 'polypeptide(L)'
;MSFIASTPNTAVKRTISVLSTPEDQGEQKKNRVASVGVSSCEFNYTFDSMADFENPTNVVLDDNTMKAIKQTVQEAINTVLSTQMKSMIETIITGVVDGLSKRIECLELENNSLKNENGILKDRMVKIENTLDASEQYSRRNSLRIFGIPENEGPKEGTDGIVMNLCTSMGADVSQ
;
A
#
# COMPACT_ATOMS: atom_id res chain seq x y z
N MET A 1 -45.36 -42.93 18.94
CA MET A 1 -45.30 -43.52 17.59
C MET A 1 -44.51 -42.54 16.73
N SER A 2 -43.21 -42.69 16.41
CA SER A 2 -42.51 -43.72 15.61
C SER A 2 -43.20 -43.94 14.25
N PHE A 3 -42.63 -43.74 13.05
CA PHE A 3 -41.35 -44.14 12.43
C PHE A 3 -41.08 -43.23 11.18
N ILE A 4 -39.84 -42.79 10.84
CA ILE A 4 -38.85 -43.34 9.86
C ILE A 4 -39.37 -43.33 8.39
N ALA A 5 -38.70 -42.96 7.29
CA ALA A 5 -37.33 -42.56 6.88
C ALA A 5 -37.42 -41.86 5.51
N SER A 6 -36.35 -41.17 5.07
CA SER A 6 -35.63 -41.48 3.82
C SER A 6 -34.58 -40.40 3.49
N THR A 7 -33.31 -40.80 3.46
CA THR A 7 -32.19 -40.14 2.76
C THR A 7 -32.05 -40.84 1.39
N PRO A 8 -31.56 -40.23 0.27
CA PRO A 8 -30.12 -39.94 0.16
C PRO A 8 -29.66 -38.81 -0.81
N ASN A 9 -28.53 -38.20 -0.46
CA ASN A 9 -27.31 -38.06 -1.27
C ASN A 9 -27.39 -37.51 -2.72
N THR A 10 -26.82 -36.33 -2.97
CA THR A 10 -25.85 -36.08 -4.07
C THR A 10 -25.03 -34.83 -3.76
N ALA A 11 -23.97 -34.98 -2.96
CA ALA A 11 -22.96 -33.94 -2.81
C ALA A 11 -22.01 -33.99 -4.02
N VAL A 12 -22.09 -32.99 -4.90
CA VAL A 12 -21.15 -32.79 -5.98
C VAL A 12 -19.81 -32.33 -5.40
N LYS A 13 -18.79 -33.20 -5.48
CA LYS A 13 -17.39 -32.87 -5.26
C LYS A 13 -16.97 -31.72 -6.18
N ARG A 14 -16.68 -30.55 -5.60
CA ARG A 14 -15.69 -29.62 -6.17
C ARG A 14 -14.56 -29.48 -5.17
N THR A 15 -13.40 -29.96 -5.60
CA THR A 15 -12.11 -29.86 -4.93
C THR A 15 -11.80 -28.38 -4.68
N ILE A 16 -11.82 -27.96 -3.42
CA ILE A 16 -11.21 -26.70 -2.98
C ILE A 16 -10.03 -27.13 -2.11
N SER A 17 -8.83 -26.88 -2.63
CA SER A 17 -7.58 -27.06 -1.90
C SER A 17 -7.58 -26.16 -0.66
N VAL A 18 -7.45 -26.81 0.49
CA VAL A 18 -7.28 -26.21 1.81
C VAL A 18 -5.92 -25.50 1.86
N LEU A 19 -5.89 -24.22 2.23
CA LEU A 19 -4.65 -23.58 2.64
C LEU A 19 -4.92 -22.77 3.92
N SER A 20 -4.43 -23.33 5.03
CA SER A 20 -4.49 -22.80 6.38
C SER A 20 -3.45 -21.70 6.60
N THR A 21 -3.83 -20.76 7.47
CA THR A 21 -3.11 -19.60 8.02
C THR A 21 -2.05 -20.01 9.08
N PRO A 22 -1.44 -19.09 9.86
CA PRO A 22 -0.26 -18.29 9.54
C PRO A 22 0.88 -18.54 10.55
N GLU A 23 2.12 -18.75 10.10
CA GLU A 23 3.29 -18.68 11.00
C GLU A 23 4.46 -17.92 10.37
N ASP A 24 4.85 -16.94 11.18
CA ASP A 24 6.11 -16.25 11.34
C ASP A 24 7.37 -16.97 10.82
N GLN A 25 8.07 -16.30 9.90
CA GLN A 25 9.51 -16.35 9.58
C GLN A 25 9.66 -15.49 8.31
N GLY A 26 10.29 -14.33 8.38
CA GLY A 26 11.72 -14.27 8.60
C GLY A 26 12.41 -14.51 7.26
N GLU A 27 13.05 -13.46 6.74
CA GLU A 27 14.15 -13.51 5.78
C GLU A 27 13.87 -13.47 4.26
N GLN A 28 14.41 -12.37 3.69
CA GLN A 28 15.14 -12.28 2.41
C GLN A 28 14.32 -12.25 1.10
N LYS A 29 13.76 -11.06 0.80
CA LYS A 29 13.64 -10.62 -0.61
C LYS A 29 14.95 -9.97 -1.06
N LYS A 30 15.59 -10.65 -2.02
CA LYS A 30 16.67 -10.24 -2.92
C LYS A 30 16.69 -8.72 -3.18
N ASN A 31 17.57 -8.02 -2.47
CA ASN A 31 18.18 -6.81 -2.99
C ASN A 31 19.08 -7.22 -4.16
N ARG A 32 18.72 -6.83 -5.39
CA ARG A 32 19.70 -6.69 -6.47
C ARG A 32 20.60 -5.51 -6.10
N VAL A 33 21.57 -5.78 -5.26
CA VAL A 33 22.80 -5.00 -5.22
C VAL A 33 23.43 -5.25 -6.60
N ALA A 34 23.37 -4.24 -7.47
CA ALA A 34 24.32 -4.18 -8.55
C ALA A 34 25.68 -4.22 -7.86
N SER A 35 26.37 -5.35 -8.01
CA SER A 35 27.77 -5.48 -7.67
C SER A 35 28.50 -4.44 -8.52
N VAL A 36 28.65 -3.23 -7.98
CA VAL A 36 29.79 -2.40 -8.30
C VAL A 36 30.94 -3.26 -7.85
N GLY A 37 31.51 -3.99 -8.81
CA GLY A 37 32.69 -4.78 -8.62
C GLY A 37 33.67 -3.86 -7.95
N VAL A 38 33.98 -4.16 -6.69
CA VAL A 38 35.25 -3.78 -6.12
C VAL A 38 36.24 -4.58 -6.96
N SER A 39 36.60 -4.01 -8.12
CA SER A 39 37.82 -4.37 -8.80
C SER A 39 38.87 -4.06 -7.77
N SER A 40 39.29 -5.08 -7.05
CA SER A 40 40.57 -5.11 -6.38
C SER A 40 41.58 -4.88 -7.48
N CYS A 41 41.86 -3.60 -7.75
CA CYS A 41 43.04 -3.19 -8.47
C CYS A 41 44.17 -3.62 -7.54
N GLU A 42 44.60 -4.86 -7.68
CA GLU A 42 45.93 -5.29 -7.26
C GLU A 42 46.88 -4.31 -7.90
N PHE A 43 47.32 -3.36 -7.09
CA PHE A 43 48.34 -2.40 -7.49
C PHE A 43 49.65 -3.19 -7.50
N ASN A 44 49.86 -3.94 -8.57
CA ASN A 44 51.12 -4.61 -8.86
C ASN A 44 52.13 -3.52 -9.21
N TYR A 45 52.74 -2.93 -8.18
CA TYR A 45 54.03 -2.31 -8.33
C TYR A 45 55.04 -3.43 -8.55
N THR A 46 55.34 -3.76 -9.81
CA THR A 46 56.62 -4.36 -10.15
C THR A 46 57.69 -3.34 -9.77
N PHE A 47 58.27 -3.54 -8.58
CA PHE A 47 59.49 -2.86 -8.16
C PHE A 47 60.62 -3.41 -9.03
N ASP A 48 60.82 -2.78 -10.18
CA ASP A 48 61.96 -3.05 -11.03
C ASP A 48 63.23 -2.73 -10.24
N SER A 49 64.07 -3.76 -10.10
CA SER A 49 65.34 -3.73 -9.42
C SER A 49 66.31 -2.76 -10.12
N MET A 50 66.26 -1.48 -9.76
CA MET A 50 67.42 -0.57 -9.90
C MET A 50 68.29 -0.72 -8.65
N ALA A 51 69.13 -1.75 -8.68
CA ALA A 51 70.30 -1.85 -7.81
C ALA A 51 71.33 -0.82 -8.29
N ASP A 52 71.16 0.43 -7.88
CA ASP A 52 72.17 1.49 -7.82
C ASP A 52 71.55 2.67 -7.06
N PHE A 53 71.33 2.48 -5.76
CA PHE A 53 71.05 3.61 -4.86
C PHE A 53 72.24 3.71 -3.91
N GLU A 54 73.17 4.59 -4.27
CA GLU A 54 74.15 5.09 -3.33
C GLU A 54 73.42 5.56 -2.07
N ASN A 55 73.94 5.12 -0.92
CA ASN A 55 73.59 5.55 0.42
C ASN A 55 73.08 7.00 0.41
N PRO A 56 71.82 7.30 0.82
CA PRO A 56 71.33 8.66 0.77
C PRO A 56 72.26 9.50 1.62
N THR A 57 73.01 10.37 0.95
CA THR A 57 73.69 11.49 1.58
C THR A 57 72.71 12.08 2.57
N ASN A 58 73.16 12.29 3.80
CA ASN A 58 72.38 12.96 4.82
C ASN A 58 72.12 14.39 4.33
N VAL A 59 71.04 14.57 3.56
CA VAL A 59 70.68 15.85 2.96
C VAL A 59 70.21 16.72 4.11
N VAL A 60 71.11 17.54 4.62
CA VAL A 60 70.77 18.63 5.53
C VAL A 60 70.02 19.67 4.69
N LEU A 61 68.70 19.48 4.60
CA LEU A 61 67.79 20.47 4.05
C LEU A 61 67.82 21.68 4.97
N ASP A 62 68.00 22.87 4.40
CA ASP A 62 67.88 24.10 5.17
C ASP A 62 66.44 24.27 5.69
N ASP A 63 66.29 24.96 6.82
CA ASP A 63 64.98 25.11 7.47
C ASP A 63 63.91 25.75 6.56
N ASN A 64 64.32 26.55 5.56
CA ASN A 64 63.39 27.16 4.63
C ASN A 64 62.87 26.17 3.59
N THR A 65 63.72 25.28 3.05
CA THR A 65 63.27 24.21 2.14
C THR A 65 62.39 23.19 2.86
N MET A 66 62.72 22.85 4.12
CA MET A 66 61.88 21.99 4.95
C MET A 66 60.50 22.59 5.22
N LYS A 67 60.45 23.91 5.50
CA LYS A 67 59.19 24.63 5.70
C LYS A 67 58.35 24.71 4.43
N ALA A 68 58.98 24.97 3.28
CA ALA A 68 58.30 25.01 1.99
C ALA A 68 57.70 23.64 1.65
N ILE A 69 58.45 22.54 1.81
CA ILE A 69 57.95 21.18 1.58
C ILE A 69 56.76 20.87 2.48
N LYS A 70 56.84 21.17 3.78
CA LYS A 70 55.71 20.98 4.71
C LYS A 70 54.47 21.74 4.26
N GLN A 71 54.65 22.99 3.83
CA GLN A 71 53.54 23.82 3.36
C GLN A 71 52.92 23.26 2.07
N THR A 72 53.74 22.89 1.08
CA THR A 72 53.25 22.34 -0.18
C THR A 72 52.53 21.00 0.02
N VAL A 73 53.06 20.13 0.89
CA VAL A 73 52.40 18.86 1.24
C VAL A 73 51.08 19.12 1.96
N GLN A 74 51.03 20.07 2.90
CA GLN A 74 49.81 20.43 3.61
C GLN A 74 48.74 20.99 2.66
N GLU A 75 49.12 21.87 1.75
CA GLU A 75 48.23 22.45 0.74
C GLU A 75 47.70 21.38 -0.22
N ALA A 76 48.56 20.45 -0.68
CA ALA A 76 48.16 19.35 -1.54
C ALA A 76 47.16 18.41 -0.84
N ILE A 77 47.42 18.03 0.41
CA ILE A 77 46.52 17.18 1.21
C ILE A 77 45.17 17.87 1.41
N ASN A 78 45.17 19.14 1.81
CA ASN A 78 43.94 19.90 2.03
C ASN A 78 43.11 20.01 0.74
N THR A 79 43.79 20.22 -0.40
CA THR A 79 43.14 20.34 -1.70
C THR A 79 42.50 19.01 -2.12
N VAL A 80 43.22 17.89 -2.00
CA VAL A 80 42.69 16.55 -2.33
C VAL A 80 41.52 16.20 -1.42
N LEU A 81 41.67 16.40 -0.10
CA LEU A 81 40.62 16.11 0.87
C LEU A 81 39.36 16.95 0.63
N SER A 82 39.53 18.26 0.44
CA SER A 82 38.41 19.17 0.16
C SER A 82 37.68 18.79 -1.12
N THR A 83 38.41 18.38 -2.16
CA THR A 83 37.83 17.98 -3.45
C THR A 83 37.04 16.68 -3.32
N GLN A 84 37.61 15.67 -2.65
CA GLN A 84 36.93 14.39 -2.42
C GLN A 84 35.71 14.53 -1.54
N MET A 85 35.80 15.30 -0.44
CA MET A 85 34.65 15.54 0.44
C MET A 85 33.52 16.25 -0.29
N LYS A 86 33.84 17.27 -1.09
CA LYS A 86 32.84 17.98 -1.90
C LYS A 86 32.14 17.04 -2.89
N SER A 87 32.91 16.23 -3.62
CA SER A 87 32.36 15.25 -4.57
C SER A 87 31.46 14.20 -3.91
N MET A 88 31.87 13.66 -2.75
CA MET A 88 31.04 12.72 -2.00
C MET A 88 29.74 13.35 -1.53
N ILE A 89 29.81 14.57 -0.97
CA ILE A 89 28.63 15.30 -0.49
C ILE A 89 27.68 15.58 -1.66
N GLU A 90 28.18 16.05 -2.80
CA GLU A 90 27.36 16.31 -3.99
C GLU A 90 26.68 15.03 -4.48
N THR A 91 27.38 13.90 -4.50
CA THR A 91 26.82 12.61 -4.91
C THR A 91 25.73 12.13 -3.95
N ILE A 92 25.93 12.27 -2.64
CA ILE A 92 24.94 11.90 -1.63
C ILE A 92 23.71 12.81 -1.74
N ILE A 93 23.91 14.13 -1.81
CA ILE A 93 22.81 15.10 -1.88
C ILE A 93 21.97 14.85 -3.13
N THR A 94 22.60 14.75 -4.30
CA THR A 94 21.88 14.48 -5.56
C THR A 94 21.11 13.16 -5.49
N GLY A 95 21.74 12.07 -5.03
CA GLY A 95 21.07 10.78 -4.90
C GLY A 95 19.87 10.80 -3.94
N VAL A 96 20.01 11.45 -2.78
CA VAL A 96 18.94 11.56 -1.79
C VAL A 96 17.81 12.47 -2.27
N VAL A 97 18.14 13.65 -2.80
CA VAL A 97 17.15 14.61 -3.28
C VAL A 97 16.39 14.04 -4.47
N ASP A 98 17.05 13.41 -5.43
CA ASP A 98 16.38 12.79 -6.57
C ASP A 98 15.51 11.61 -6.14
N GLY A 99 16.00 10.79 -5.20
CA GLY A 99 15.24 9.67 -4.63
C GLY A 99 13.98 10.11 -3.90
N LEU A 100 14.09 11.16 -3.07
CA LEU A 100 12.94 11.74 -2.37
C LEU A 100 11.97 12.41 -3.33
N SER A 101 12.46 13.15 -4.31
CA SER A 101 11.63 13.84 -5.31
C SER A 101 10.79 12.85 -6.12
N LYS A 102 11.39 11.74 -6.58
CA LYS A 102 10.66 10.65 -7.25
C LYS A 102 9.60 10.02 -6.36
N ARG A 103 9.92 9.82 -5.08
CA ARG A 103 8.97 9.22 -4.14
C ARG A 103 7.79 10.16 -3.85
N ILE A 104 8.03 11.46 -3.76
CA ILE A 104 6.98 12.47 -3.65
C ILE A 104 6.08 12.42 -4.89
N GLU A 105 6.64 12.42 -6.10
CA GLU A 105 5.87 12.34 -7.35
C GLU A 105 5.01 11.07 -7.42
N CYS A 106 5.57 9.90 -7.07
CA CYS A 106 4.80 8.65 -7.02
C CYS A 106 3.65 8.73 -6.02
N LEU A 107 3.88 9.29 -4.83
CA LEU A 107 2.85 9.43 -3.80
C LEU A 107 1.76 10.42 -4.22
N GLU A 108 2.11 11.51 -4.91
CA GLU A 108 1.14 12.46 -5.44
C GLU A 108 0.25 11.83 -6.51
N LEU A 109 0.84 11.05 -7.43
CA LEU A 109 0.08 10.29 -8.43
C LEU A 109 -0.87 9.29 -7.79
N GLU A 110 -0.39 8.52 -6.81
CA GLU A 110 -1.22 7.55 -6.08
C GLU A 110 -2.35 8.25 -5.32
N ASN A 111 -2.07 9.35 -4.63
CA ASN A 111 -3.07 10.12 -3.89
C ASN A 111 -4.16 10.68 -4.83
N ASN A 112 -3.77 11.18 -5.99
CA ASN A 112 -4.71 11.66 -7.00
C ASN A 112 -5.57 10.53 -7.58
N SER A 113 -4.97 9.36 -7.84
CA SER A 113 -5.70 8.17 -8.27
C SER A 113 -6.74 7.73 -7.23
N LEU A 114 -6.35 7.64 -5.96
CA LEU A 114 -7.23 7.27 -4.85
C LEU A 114 -8.36 8.28 -4.65
N LYS A 115 -8.07 9.58 -4.76
CA LYS A 115 -9.10 10.63 -4.70
C LYS A 115 -10.14 10.48 -5.80
N ASN A 116 -9.69 10.19 -7.03
CA ASN A 116 -10.57 9.98 -8.15
C ASN A 116 -11.45 8.74 -7.96
N GLU A 117 -10.86 7.61 -7.55
CA GLU A 117 -11.61 6.38 -7.26
C GLU A 117 -12.64 6.59 -6.16
N ASN A 118 -12.26 7.28 -5.08
CA ASN A 118 -13.18 7.61 -3.98
C ASN A 118 -14.34 8.50 -4.45
N GLY A 119 -14.08 9.47 -5.34
CA GLY A 119 -15.14 10.25 -5.98
C GLY A 119 -16.13 9.39 -6.76
N ILE A 120 -15.63 8.50 -7.61
CA ILE A 120 -16.45 7.57 -8.40
C ILE A 120 -17.29 6.67 -7.47
N LEU A 121 -16.70 6.15 -6.39
CA LEU A 121 -17.39 5.29 -5.44
C LEU A 121 -18.50 6.04 -4.69
N LYS A 122 -18.25 7.28 -4.26
CA LYS A 122 -19.27 8.13 -3.64
C LYS A 122 -20.44 8.40 -4.58
N ASP A 123 -20.17 8.73 -5.84
CA ASP A 123 -21.22 8.95 -6.84
C ASP A 123 -22.05 7.68 -7.09
N ARG A 124 -21.40 6.51 -7.10
CA ARG A 124 -22.10 5.23 -7.22
C ARG A 124 -22.96 4.93 -6.01
N MET A 125 -22.47 5.20 -4.81
CA MET A 125 -23.22 5.03 -3.56
C MET A 125 -24.50 5.88 -3.58
N VAL A 126 -24.39 7.17 -3.89
CA VAL A 126 -25.54 8.08 -3.99
C VAL A 126 -26.56 7.59 -5.03
N LYS A 127 -26.10 7.11 -6.19
CA LYS A 127 -27.00 6.56 -7.22
C LYS A 127 -27.74 5.32 -6.73
N ILE A 128 -27.06 4.42 -6.02
CA ILE A 128 -27.67 3.21 -5.47
C ILE A 128 -28.70 3.56 -4.40
N GLU A 129 -28.38 4.48 -3.48
CA GLU A 129 -29.29 4.94 -2.44
C GLU A 129 -30.57 5.55 -3.04
N ASN A 130 -30.42 6.44 -4.03
CA ASN A 130 -31.57 7.03 -4.72
C ASN A 130 -32.42 5.99 -5.46
N THR A 131 -31.77 4.99 -6.06
CA THR A 131 -32.48 3.90 -6.77
C THR A 131 -33.22 3.01 -5.78
N LEU A 132 -32.63 2.74 -4.61
CA LEU A 132 -33.23 1.95 -3.56
C LEU A 132 -34.46 2.65 -2.98
N ASP A 133 -34.36 3.94 -2.65
CA ASP A 133 -35.49 4.74 -2.15
C ASP A 133 -36.63 4.79 -3.18
N ALA A 134 -36.31 5.06 -4.45
CA ALA A 134 -37.32 5.03 -5.51
C ALA A 134 -38.00 3.66 -5.65
N SER A 135 -37.22 2.57 -5.54
CA SER A 135 -37.76 1.21 -5.60
C SER A 135 -38.64 0.89 -4.39
N GLU A 136 -38.27 1.34 -3.20
CA GLU A 136 -39.06 1.15 -1.98
C GLU A 136 -40.38 1.93 -2.04
N GLN A 137 -40.33 3.18 -2.49
CA GLN A 137 -41.53 3.98 -2.71
C GLN A 137 -42.46 3.34 -3.74
N TYR A 138 -41.90 2.84 -4.84
CA TYR A 138 -42.68 2.14 -5.86
C TYR A 138 -43.32 0.86 -5.31
N SER A 139 -42.59 0.10 -4.50
CA SER A 139 -43.12 -1.10 -3.84
C SER A 139 -44.26 -0.76 -2.85
N ARG A 140 -44.13 0.33 -2.10
CA ARG A 140 -45.14 0.77 -1.13
C ARG A 140 -46.42 1.33 -1.76
N ARG A 141 -46.39 1.71 -3.05
CA ARG A 141 -47.52 2.33 -3.75
C ARG A 141 -48.81 1.51 -3.73
N ASN A 142 -48.69 0.18 -3.72
CA ASN A 142 -49.84 -0.74 -3.70
C ASN A 142 -50.14 -1.30 -2.30
N SER A 143 -49.54 -0.73 -1.27
CA SER A 143 -49.72 -1.15 0.12
C SER A 143 -50.32 -0.01 0.94
N LEU A 144 -51.21 -0.35 1.86
CA LEU A 144 -51.75 0.57 2.85
C LEU A 144 -51.34 0.10 4.23
N ARG A 145 -50.91 1.04 5.07
CA ARG A 145 -50.59 0.77 6.48
C ARG A 145 -51.69 1.35 7.34
N ILE A 146 -52.43 0.48 8.02
CA ILE A 146 -53.53 0.85 8.92
C ILE A 146 -52.99 0.80 10.35
N PHE A 147 -53.14 1.90 11.08
CA PHE A 147 -52.69 2.02 12.47
C PHE A 147 -53.88 2.07 13.42
N GLY A 148 -53.67 1.67 14.69
CA GLY A 148 -54.70 1.77 15.73
C GLY A 148 -55.72 0.63 15.72
N ILE A 149 -55.43 -0.49 15.04
CA ILE A 149 -56.23 -1.70 15.17
C ILE A 149 -55.86 -2.38 16.50
N PRO A 150 -56.82 -2.64 17.40
CA PRO A 150 -56.53 -3.33 18.65
C PRO A 150 -56.04 -4.75 18.37
N GLU A 151 -54.95 -5.13 19.03
CA GLU A 151 -54.41 -6.50 18.96
C GLU A 151 -55.39 -7.46 19.62
N ASN A 152 -55.66 -8.60 18.96
CA ASN A 152 -56.56 -9.62 19.47
C ASN A 152 -55.71 -10.80 19.97
N GLU A 153 -55.80 -11.17 21.24
CA GLU A 153 -55.01 -12.26 21.86
C GLU A 153 -55.44 -13.68 21.41
N GLY A 154 -56.40 -13.79 20.50
CA GLY A 154 -56.95 -15.05 20.01
C GLY A 154 -56.13 -15.67 18.87
N PRO A 155 -56.23 -16.99 18.64
CA PRO A 155 -55.40 -17.73 17.68
C PRO A 155 -55.67 -17.43 16.19
N LYS A 156 -56.56 -16.50 15.86
CA LYS A 156 -56.90 -16.11 14.47
C LYS A 156 -57.09 -14.60 14.35
N GLU A 157 -56.06 -13.91 13.87
CA GLU A 157 -56.19 -12.56 13.35
C GLU A 157 -56.80 -12.61 11.94
N GLY A 158 -58.08 -12.26 11.81
CA GLY A 158 -58.78 -12.25 10.54
C GLY A 158 -58.60 -10.94 9.80
N THR A 159 -57.42 -10.71 9.19
CA THR A 159 -57.08 -9.46 8.50
C THR A 159 -58.11 -9.06 7.43
N ASP A 160 -58.59 -10.02 6.63
CA ASP A 160 -59.55 -9.76 5.55
C ASP A 160 -60.88 -9.19 6.07
N GLY A 161 -61.38 -9.72 7.18
CA GLY A 161 -62.62 -9.25 7.80
C GLY A 161 -62.48 -7.86 8.40
N ILE A 162 -61.31 -7.56 8.99
CA ILE A 162 -60.98 -6.24 9.51
C ILE A 162 -60.95 -5.21 8.37
N VAL A 163 -60.30 -5.54 7.26
CA VAL A 163 -60.22 -4.67 6.08
C VAL A 163 -61.61 -4.44 5.47
N MET A 164 -62.43 -5.49 5.34
CA MET A 164 -63.80 -5.35 4.80
C MET A 164 -64.66 -4.42 5.68
N ASN A 165 -64.63 -4.61 7.00
CA ASN A 165 -65.35 -3.75 7.95
C ASN A 165 -64.88 -2.28 7.86
N LEU A 166 -63.58 -2.05 7.72
CA LEU A 166 -63.02 -0.70 7.54
C LEU A 166 -63.56 -0.07 6.25
N CYS A 167 -63.50 -0.77 5.12
CA CYS A 167 -63.98 -0.24 3.85
C CYS A 167 -65.49 0.06 3.86
N THR A 168 -66.31 -0.82 4.43
CA THR A 168 -67.75 -0.57 4.60
C THR A 168 -68.01 0.64 5.49
N SER A 169 -67.25 0.82 6.57
CA SER A 169 -67.38 2.01 7.45
C SER A 169 -67.03 3.32 6.75
N MET A 170 -66.14 3.27 5.75
CA MET A 170 -65.75 4.41 4.93
C MET A 170 -66.68 4.62 3.71
N GLY A 171 -67.67 3.75 3.50
CA GLY A 171 -68.57 3.79 2.34
C GLY A 171 -67.92 3.37 1.02
N ALA A 172 -66.77 2.68 1.08
CA ALA A 172 -66.12 2.12 -0.11
C ALA A 172 -66.74 0.75 -0.44
N ASP A 173 -67.20 0.59 -1.67
CA ASP A 173 -67.69 -0.69 -2.18
C ASP A 173 -66.50 -1.53 -2.65
N VAL A 174 -66.27 -2.65 -1.95
CA VAL A 174 -65.19 -3.61 -2.24
C VAL A 174 -65.73 -4.94 -2.78
N SER A 175 -67.02 -4.96 -3.15
CA SER A 175 -67.65 -6.12 -3.77
C SER A 175 -66.99 -6.39 -5.14
N GLN A 176 -66.24 -7.48 -5.25
CA GLN A 176 -65.96 -8.13 -6.53
C GLN A 176 -66.79 -9.39 -6.66
#